data_AF-A0A3C1LK60-F1
#
_entry.id   AF-A0A3C1LK60-F1
#
_cell.length_a   1.000
_cell.length_b   1.000
_cell.length_c   1.000
_cell.angle_alpha   90.00
_cell.angle_beta   90.00
_cell.angle_gamma   90.00
#
_symmetry.space_group_name_H-M   'P 1'
#
loop_
_entity.id
_entity.type
_entity.pdbx_description
1 polymer ?
#
loop_
_entity_poly.entity_id
_entity_poly.type
_entity_poly.pdbx_seq_one_letter_code
_entity_poly.pdbx_strand_id
1 'polypeptide(L)'
;HDRQDCDFFTLSIDTYRDRQNAFQFVVTTANVQSDARVSTGGERTFDYNWDAVWDSRVAMQPDGWTVEIKIPYMSIRFAKAALQQWGINFGRNIRRTNEVSYWNPINPQQAGFVNQFGDLVDIVNIVPPLRLSFLPYVTGGYQTIPTNKGTQTTWIRNGGMDVKYGINESFTLDMTLIPDFGQVVSDNVILNLSPFEQQFQENRPFFTEGTELFNKAGIFYSRRVGERPPGYFTARAIAADSQYQLVKNPSTQQLYNASKFSGRNKGNLGIGVFNAVTAPTYAIM
;
A
#
# COMPACT_ATOMS: atom_id res chain seq x y z
N HIS A 1 -23.56 -18.34 0.09
CA HIS A 1 -24.25 -19.52 0.67
C HIS A 1 -24.25 -20.72 -0.28
N ASP A 2 -24.02 -20.56 -1.59
CA ASP A 2 -24.26 -21.61 -2.60
C ASP A 2 -23.21 -22.72 -2.73
N ARG A 3 -22.07 -22.63 -2.02
CA ARG A 3 -21.02 -23.66 -2.10
C ARG A 3 -21.36 -24.95 -1.38
N GLN A 4 -22.27 -24.93 -0.40
CA GLN A 4 -22.51 -26.09 0.47
C GLN A 4 -23.22 -27.25 -0.24
N ASP A 5 -23.91 -26.98 -1.34
CA ASP A 5 -24.77 -27.97 -2.01
C ASP A 5 -24.23 -28.44 -3.38
N CYS A 6 -23.06 -27.97 -3.81
CA CYS A 6 -22.48 -28.32 -5.11
C CYS A 6 -21.02 -28.78 -5.05
N ASP A 7 -20.65 -29.70 -5.97
CA ASP A 7 -19.27 -30.08 -6.24
C ASP A 7 -18.49 -28.83 -6.70
N PHE A 8 -17.22 -28.73 -6.29
CA PHE A 8 -16.36 -27.63 -6.70
C PHE A 8 -14.91 -28.08 -6.89
N PHE A 9 -14.22 -27.32 -7.72
CA PHE A 9 -12.79 -27.45 -7.98
C PHE A 9 -12.07 -26.25 -7.40
N THR A 10 -10.87 -26.47 -6.88
CA THR A 10 -9.99 -25.46 -6.33
C THR A 10 -8.62 -25.52 -7.01
N LEU A 11 -8.11 -24.36 -7.38
CA LEU A 11 -6.74 -24.13 -7.82
C LEU A 11 -6.07 -23.20 -6.81
N SER A 12 -5.03 -23.66 -6.15
CA SER A 12 -4.25 -22.84 -5.21
C SER A 12 -2.83 -22.66 -5.70
N ILE A 13 -2.32 -21.42 -5.70
CA ILE A 13 -1.00 -21.06 -6.26
C ILE A 13 -0.24 -20.16 -5.27
N ASP A 14 0.95 -20.59 -4.85
CA ASP A 14 1.96 -19.80 -4.14
C ASP A 14 3.02 -19.32 -5.16
N THR A 15 2.89 -18.08 -5.62
CA THR A 15 3.76 -17.51 -6.65
C THR A 15 5.13 -17.05 -6.14
N TYR A 16 5.32 -16.94 -4.83
CA TYR A 16 6.58 -16.54 -4.21
C TYR A 16 7.38 -17.73 -3.69
N ARG A 17 6.75 -18.91 -3.61
CA ARG A 17 7.29 -20.13 -3.03
C ARG A 17 7.75 -19.92 -1.59
N ASP A 18 7.09 -19.01 -0.88
CA ASP A 18 7.38 -18.70 0.52
C ASP A 18 6.74 -19.73 1.47
N ARG A 19 5.90 -20.63 0.93
CA ARG A 19 5.16 -21.68 1.66
C ARG A 19 4.23 -21.12 2.73
N GLN A 20 3.88 -19.85 2.63
CA GLN A 20 3.09 -19.13 3.61
C GLN A 20 1.86 -18.48 2.99
N ASN A 21 2.00 -17.91 1.80
CA ASN A 21 0.98 -17.12 1.13
C ASN A 21 0.59 -17.73 -0.22
N ALA A 22 -0.70 -17.77 -0.53
CA ALA A 22 -1.19 -18.25 -1.82
C ALA A 22 -2.44 -17.52 -2.27
N PHE A 23 -2.75 -17.67 -3.56
CA PHE A 23 -4.04 -17.31 -4.15
C PHE A 23 -4.85 -18.60 -4.35
N GLN A 24 -6.12 -18.60 -3.99
CA GLN A 24 -7.03 -19.70 -4.25
C GLN A 24 -8.16 -19.24 -5.17
N PHE A 25 -8.41 -20.03 -6.21
CA PHE A 25 -9.50 -19.86 -7.16
C PHE A 25 -10.41 -21.07 -7.05
N VAL A 26 -11.71 -20.85 -6.95
CA VAL A 26 -12.69 -21.92 -6.78
C VAL A 26 -13.81 -21.76 -7.80
N VAL A 27 -14.13 -22.85 -8.48
CA VAL A 27 -15.21 -22.92 -9.47
C VAL A 27 -16.14 -24.05 -9.11
N THR A 28 -17.44 -23.76 -9.00
CA THR A 28 -18.47 -24.80 -8.80
C THR A 28 -18.89 -25.42 -10.13
N THR A 29 -19.58 -26.55 -10.10
CA THR A 29 -20.16 -27.16 -11.32
C THR A 29 -21.14 -26.25 -12.07
N ALA A 30 -21.73 -25.26 -11.39
CA ALA A 30 -22.57 -24.24 -12.00
C ALA A 30 -21.78 -23.03 -12.56
N ASN A 31 -20.45 -23.14 -12.64
CA ASN A 31 -19.52 -22.08 -13.03
C ASN A 31 -19.58 -20.85 -12.12
N VAL A 32 -19.95 -21.01 -10.84
CA VAL A 32 -19.86 -19.92 -9.85
C VAL A 32 -18.41 -19.80 -9.40
N GLN A 33 -17.87 -18.58 -9.54
CA GLN A 33 -16.51 -18.23 -9.16
C GLN A 33 -16.47 -17.69 -7.73
N SER A 34 -15.41 -18.02 -6.99
CA SER A 34 -14.92 -17.13 -5.94
C SER A 34 -13.45 -17.41 -5.65
N ASP A 35 -12.77 -16.40 -5.16
CA ASP A 35 -11.35 -16.42 -4.85
C ASP A 35 -11.06 -15.96 -3.42
N ALA A 36 -9.83 -16.22 -2.99
CA ALA A 36 -9.32 -15.82 -1.69
C ALA A 36 -7.80 -15.71 -1.69
N ARG A 37 -7.28 -14.87 -0.80
CA ARG A 37 -5.89 -14.99 -0.34
C ARG A 37 -5.81 -15.98 0.80
N VAL A 38 -4.80 -16.84 0.76
CA VAL A 38 -4.55 -17.85 1.79
C VAL A 38 -3.26 -17.51 2.52
N SER A 39 -3.27 -17.53 3.84
CA SER A 39 -2.09 -17.29 4.67
C SER A 39 -1.94 -18.33 5.78
N THR A 40 -0.70 -18.64 6.16
CA THR A 40 -0.38 -19.73 7.11
C THR A 40 -0.28 -19.27 8.57
N GLY A 41 -0.60 -18.00 8.89
CA GLY A 41 -0.32 -17.43 10.23
C GLY A 41 -1.23 -16.30 10.74
N GLY A 42 -2.43 -16.12 10.19
CA GLY A 42 -3.38 -15.08 10.62
C GLY A 42 -4.65 -15.62 11.30
N GLU A 43 -5.45 -14.74 11.91
CA GLU A 43 -6.79 -15.06 12.45
C GLU A 43 -7.74 -15.66 11.40
N ARG A 44 -7.50 -15.35 10.11
CA ARG A 44 -8.21 -15.91 8.96
C ARG A 44 -7.23 -16.56 7.99
N THR A 45 -7.28 -17.88 7.91
CA THR A 45 -6.52 -18.66 6.92
C THR A 45 -6.90 -18.30 5.48
N PHE A 46 -8.15 -17.89 5.26
CA PHE A 46 -8.70 -17.48 3.95
C PHE A 46 -9.32 -16.09 4.04
N ASP A 47 -8.84 -15.16 3.23
CA ASP A 47 -9.39 -13.81 3.05
C ASP A 47 -10.15 -13.73 1.72
N TYR A 48 -11.48 -13.80 1.82
CA TYR A 48 -12.42 -13.72 0.69
C TYR A 48 -12.78 -12.28 0.30
N ASN A 49 -12.19 -11.26 0.93
CA ASN A 49 -12.35 -9.86 0.47
C ASN A 49 -11.42 -9.54 -0.71
N TRP A 50 -10.43 -10.39 -0.95
CA TRP A 50 -9.65 -10.32 -2.18
C TRP A 50 -10.55 -10.74 -3.35
N ASP A 51 -10.56 -9.92 -4.39
CA ASP A 51 -11.36 -10.09 -5.59
C ASP A 51 -10.44 -9.92 -6.81
N ALA A 52 -10.22 -11.01 -7.52
CA ALA A 52 -9.39 -11.06 -8.71
C ALA A 52 -10.21 -11.08 -10.01
N VAL A 53 -9.65 -10.52 -11.08
CA VAL A 53 -10.25 -10.63 -12.42
C VAL A 53 -9.73 -11.89 -13.11
N TRP A 54 -10.57 -12.89 -13.34
CA TRP A 54 -10.19 -14.15 -13.99
C TRP A 54 -11.40 -14.81 -14.66
N ASP A 55 -11.15 -15.67 -15.65
CA ASP A 55 -12.20 -16.34 -16.41
C ASP A 55 -12.28 -17.83 -16.05
N SER A 56 -13.49 -18.38 -16.04
CA SER A 56 -13.71 -19.82 -15.97
C SER A 56 -14.84 -20.27 -16.89
N ARG A 57 -14.75 -21.52 -17.36
CA ARG A 57 -15.86 -22.22 -18.01
C ARG A 57 -15.97 -23.64 -17.48
N VAL A 58 -17.22 -24.09 -17.38
CA VAL A 58 -17.56 -25.46 -17.00
C VAL A 58 -18.39 -26.10 -18.09
N ALA A 59 -18.07 -27.34 -18.42
CA ALA A 59 -18.86 -28.17 -19.33
C ALA A 59 -19.17 -29.52 -18.68
N MET A 60 -20.45 -29.89 -18.69
CA MET A 60 -20.92 -31.20 -18.26
C MET A 60 -20.64 -32.24 -19.34
N GLN A 61 -20.20 -33.43 -18.92
CA GLN A 61 -19.88 -34.58 -19.76
C GLN A 61 -20.66 -35.82 -19.26
N PRO A 62 -20.81 -36.88 -20.08
CA PRO A 62 -21.52 -38.09 -19.68
C PRO A 62 -20.97 -38.76 -18.40
N ASP A 63 -19.67 -38.62 -18.14
CA ASP A 63 -18.95 -39.23 -17.03
C ASP A 63 -18.54 -38.23 -15.93
N GLY A 64 -18.88 -36.94 -16.07
CA GLY A 64 -18.52 -35.93 -15.09
C GLY A 64 -18.64 -34.50 -15.59
N TRP A 65 -17.67 -33.67 -15.23
CA TRP A 65 -17.60 -32.28 -15.64
C TRP A 65 -16.15 -31.87 -15.80
N THR A 66 -15.95 -30.87 -16.65
CA THR A 66 -14.64 -30.28 -16.94
C THR A 66 -14.67 -28.80 -16.58
N VAL A 67 -13.54 -28.28 -16.13
CA VAL A 67 -13.36 -26.87 -15.83
C VAL A 67 -12.11 -26.34 -16.50
N GLU A 68 -12.25 -25.20 -17.17
CA GLU A 68 -11.15 -24.42 -17.71
C GLU A 68 -11.05 -23.12 -16.91
N ILE A 69 -9.83 -22.75 -16.50
CA ILE A 69 -9.54 -21.54 -15.73
C ILE A 69 -8.45 -20.76 -16.46
N LYS A 70 -8.67 -19.46 -16.64
CA LYS A 70 -7.69 -18.53 -17.19
C LYS A 70 -7.45 -17.41 -16.17
N ILE A 71 -6.25 -17.37 -15.63
CA ILE A 71 -5.80 -16.35 -14.68
C ILE A 71 -4.83 -15.40 -15.41
N PRO A 72 -5.23 -14.16 -15.69
CA PRO A 72 -4.29 -13.16 -16.17
C PRO A 72 -3.17 -12.93 -15.16
N TYR A 73 -1.93 -12.76 -15.63
CA TYR A 73 -0.79 -12.45 -14.75
C TYR A 73 -0.94 -11.13 -13.99
N MET A 74 -1.80 -10.21 -14.44
CA MET A 74 -2.14 -9.00 -13.68
C MET A 74 -2.98 -9.26 -12.43
N SER A 75 -3.67 -10.39 -12.40
CA SER A 75 -4.58 -10.76 -11.31
C SER A 75 -3.82 -11.35 -10.13
N ILE A 76 -2.60 -11.87 -10.36
CA ILE A 76 -1.74 -12.45 -9.33
C ILE A 76 -0.39 -11.75 -9.28
N ARG A 77 0.16 -11.55 -8.08
CA ARG A 77 1.48 -10.94 -7.93
C ARG A 77 2.54 -12.02 -7.92
N PHE A 78 3.69 -11.77 -8.54
CA PHE A 78 4.85 -12.67 -8.50
C PHE A 78 6.15 -11.88 -8.68
N ALA A 79 7.27 -12.47 -8.24
CA ALA A 79 8.59 -11.86 -8.32
C ALA A 79 9.08 -11.80 -9.77
N LYS A 80 10.02 -10.89 -10.10
CA LYS A 80 10.68 -10.90 -11.41
C LYS A 80 11.84 -11.90 -11.40
N ALA A 81 11.70 -13.00 -12.14
CA ALA A 81 12.76 -14.00 -12.33
C ALA A 81 12.65 -14.65 -13.71
N ALA A 82 13.80 -15.02 -14.31
CA ALA A 82 13.87 -15.67 -15.61
C ALA A 82 13.25 -17.08 -15.60
N LEU A 83 13.47 -17.80 -14.50
CA LEU A 83 12.85 -19.08 -14.18
C LEU A 83 12.01 -18.90 -12.90
N GLN A 84 10.73 -19.16 -12.99
CA GLN A 84 9.79 -19.10 -11.89
C GLN A 84 9.53 -20.51 -11.37
N GLN A 85 9.42 -20.61 -10.05
CA GLN A 85 9.03 -21.83 -9.36
C GLN A 85 7.94 -21.45 -8.38
N TRP A 86 6.76 -22.02 -8.56
CA TRP A 86 5.58 -21.72 -7.75
C TRP A 86 5.15 -22.96 -6.98
N GLY A 87 4.53 -22.78 -5.82
CA GLY A 87 3.74 -23.83 -5.20
C GLY A 87 2.39 -23.96 -5.89
N ILE A 88 1.91 -25.17 -6.15
CA ILE A 88 0.58 -25.41 -6.69
C ILE A 88 -0.12 -26.57 -5.99
N ASN A 89 -1.43 -26.46 -5.85
CA ASN A 89 -2.26 -27.62 -5.55
C ASN A 89 -3.63 -27.50 -6.21
N PHE A 90 -4.21 -28.66 -6.49
CA PHE A 90 -5.56 -28.80 -7.02
C PHE A 90 -6.37 -29.59 -6.02
N GLY A 91 -7.57 -29.11 -5.71
CA GLY A 91 -8.49 -29.80 -4.82
C GLY A 91 -9.84 -29.98 -5.48
N ARG A 92 -10.45 -31.15 -5.33
CA ARG A 92 -11.81 -31.43 -5.77
C ARG A 92 -12.64 -31.78 -4.55
N ASN A 93 -13.76 -31.09 -4.37
CA ASN A 93 -14.78 -31.49 -3.42
C ASN A 93 -15.91 -32.22 -4.14
N ILE A 94 -16.23 -33.41 -3.64
CA ILE A 94 -17.34 -34.23 -4.11
C ILE A 94 -18.39 -34.24 -3.01
N ARG A 95 -19.51 -33.55 -3.22
CA ARG A 95 -20.56 -33.41 -2.21
C ARG A 95 -21.23 -34.72 -1.88
N ARG A 96 -21.46 -35.58 -2.89
CA ARG A 96 -22.15 -36.86 -2.70
C ARG A 96 -21.46 -37.77 -1.66
N THR A 97 -20.13 -37.69 -1.57
CA THR A 97 -19.31 -38.49 -0.64
C THR A 97 -18.74 -37.65 0.50
N ASN A 98 -19.01 -36.33 0.50
CA ASN A 98 -18.39 -35.35 1.39
C ASN A 98 -16.86 -35.47 1.44
N GLU A 99 -16.25 -35.77 0.30
CA GLU A 99 -14.81 -36.00 0.17
C GLU A 99 -14.13 -34.77 -0.44
N VAL A 100 -12.94 -34.45 0.06
CA VAL A 100 -12.02 -33.53 -0.61
C VAL A 100 -10.76 -34.30 -0.97
N SER A 101 -10.48 -34.38 -2.27
CA SER A 101 -9.27 -35.02 -2.79
C SER A 101 -8.33 -33.95 -3.33
N TYR A 102 -7.03 -34.06 -3.04
CA TYR A 102 -6.01 -33.12 -3.51
C TYR A 102 -5.00 -33.82 -4.41
N TRP A 103 -4.46 -33.09 -5.39
CA TRP A 103 -3.37 -33.59 -6.24
C TRP A 103 -2.10 -33.83 -5.44
N ASN A 104 -1.62 -32.81 -4.71
CA ASN A 104 -0.58 -33.00 -3.71
C ASN A 104 -1.25 -33.25 -2.34
N PRO A 105 -0.98 -34.37 -1.65
CA PRO A 105 -1.64 -34.71 -0.39
C PRO A 105 -1.50 -33.61 0.66
N ILE A 106 -2.61 -33.27 1.31
CA ILE A 106 -2.64 -32.36 2.46
C ILE A 106 -2.88 -33.20 3.72
N ASN A 107 -1.91 -33.21 4.62
CA ASN A 107 -2.06 -33.85 5.93
C ASN A 107 -2.78 -32.87 6.89
N PRO A 108 -4.00 -33.21 7.36
CA PRO A 108 -4.73 -32.36 8.29
C PRO A 108 -4.07 -32.28 9.68
N GLN A 109 -3.15 -33.20 10.01
CA GLN A 109 -2.39 -33.16 11.27
C GLN A 109 -1.18 -32.21 11.21
N GLN A 110 -0.80 -31.76 10.01
CA GLN A 110 0.26 -30.78 9.83
C GLN A 110 -0.34 -29.38 9.77
N ALA A 111 0.20 -28.46 10.58
CA ALA A 111 -0.19 -27.07 10.54
C ALA A 111 0.23 -26.41 9.22
N GLY A 112 -0.69 -25.64 8.65
CA GLY A 112 -0.50 -24.90 7.41
C GLY A 112 -1.01 -25.65 6.18
N PHE A 113 -1.70 -24.92 5.32
CA PHE A 113 -2.22 -25.44 4.05
C PHE A 113 -1.21 -25.19 2.91
N VAL A 114 -0.65 -23.98 2.84
CA VAL A 114 0.20 -23.53 1.74
C VAL A 114 1.57 -24.22 1.72
N ASN A 115 2.12 -24.52 2.90
CA ASN A 115 3.43 -25.18 3.04
C ASN A 115 3.48 -26.62 2.49
N GLN A 116 2.31 -27.20 2.23
CA GLN A 116 2.12 -28.56 1.72
C GLN A 116 1.80 -28.58 0.22
N PHE A 117 1.96 -27.48 -0.52
CA PHE A 117 1.76 -27.47 -1.97
C PHE A 117 2.88 -28.22 -2.70
N GLY A 118 2.56 -28.78 -3.87
CA GLY A 118 3.57 -29.35 -4.77
C GLY A 118 4.29 -28.25 -5.55
N ASP A 119 5.34 -28.60 -6.27
CA ASP A 119 6.14 -27.63 -7.03
C ASP A 119 5.68 -27.58 -8.51
N LEU A 120 5.37 -26.38 -8.98
CA LEU A 120 5.23 -26.05 -10.40
C LEU A 120 6.52 -25.35 -10.86
N VAL A 121 7.27 -26.04 -11.70
CA VAL A 121 8.59 -25.61 -12.21
C VAL A 121 8.53 -25.28 -13.69
N ASP A 122 9.66 -24.83 -14.25
CA ASP A 122 9.85 -24.57 -15.68
C ASP A 122 8.92 -23.51 -16.28
N ILE A 123 8.39 -22.63 -15.44
CA ILE A 123 7.68 -21.43 -15.86
C ILE A 123 8.75 -20.39 -16.28
N VAL A 124 8.79 -20.08 -17.58
CA VAL A 124 9.76 -19.16 -18.16
C VAL A 124 9.05 -18.06 -18.95
N ASN A 125 9.77 -16.95 -19.19
CA ASN A 125 9.32 -15.86 -20.06
C ASN A 125 8.01 -15.16 -19.64
N ILE A 126 7.71 -15.14 -18.33
CA ILE A 126 6.56 -14.40 -17.80
C ILE A 126 6.99 -13.05 -17.23
N VAL A 127 6.13 -12.03 -17.38
CA VAL A 127 6.41 -10.67 -16.94
C VAL A 127 5.47 -10.32 -15.77
N PRO A 128 6.00 -9.99 -14.58
CA PRO A 128 5.17 -9.57 -13.48
C PRO A 128 4.42 -8.29 -13.81
N PRO A 129 3.18 -8.13 -13.34
CA PRO A 129 2.41 -6.95 -13.63
C PRO A 129 3.08 -5.70 -13.04
N LEU A 130 2.89 -4.59 -13.74
CA LEU A 130 3.38 -3.30 -13.29
C LEU A 130 2.68 -2.91 -11.98
N ARG A 131 3.46 -2.77 -10.90
CA ARG A 131 2.98 -2.26 -9.61
C ARG A 131 3.12 -0.74 -9.59
N LEU A 132 2.23 -0.03 -10.28
CA LEU A 132 2.23 1.43 -10.33
C LEU A 132 0.85 1.98 -9.91
N SER A 133 0.84 2.84 -8.91
CA SER A 133 -0.30 3.70 -8.58
C SER A 133 0.08 5.15 -8.88
N PHE A 134 -0.85 5.85 -9.51
CA PHE A 134 -0.69 7.23 -9.96
C PHE A 134 -1.95 8.00 -9.61
N LEU A 135 -1.83 8.96 -8.70
CA LEU A 135 -2.96 9.64 -8.06
C LEU A 135 -2.76 11.17 -8.16
N PRO A 136 -3.13 11.80 -9.29
CA PRO A 136 -3.13 13.25 -9.40
C PRO A 136 -4.31 13.85 -8.62
N TYR A 137 -4.10 15.00 -8.00
CA TYR A 137 -5.16 15.74 -7.32
C TYR A 137 -5.04 17.25 -7.53
N VAL A 138 -6.18 17.93 -7.45
CA VAL A 138 -6.28 19.38 -7.51
C VAL A 138 -7.18 19.83 -6.37
N THR A 139 -6.73 20.83 -5.61
CA THR A 139 -7.51 21.44 -4.54
C THR A 139 -7.71 22.93 -4.83
N GLY A 140 -8.89 23.43 -4.47
CA GLY A 140 -9.29 24.81 -4.68
C GLY A 140 -10.12 25.30 -3.51
N GLY A 141 -9.90 26.55 -3.10
CA GLY A 141 -10.62 27.17 -2.01
C GLY A 141 -10.46 28.68 -2.00
N TYR A 142 -11.07 29.32 -1.02
CA TYR A 142 -10.86 30.73 -0.73
C TYR A 142 -10.69 30.90 0.77
N GLN A 143 -9.74 31.74 1.16
CA GLN A 143 -9.52 32.13 2.54
C GLN A 143 -9.84 33.60 2.70
N THR A 144 -10.65 33.89 3.71
CA THR A 144 -11.13 35.23 4.00
C THR A 144 -10.55 35.66 5.34
N ILE A 145 -9.63 36.62 5.32
CA ILE A 145 -8.99 37.14 6.54
C ILE A 145 -9.53 38.55 6.82
N PRO A 146 -10.12 38.80 7.99
CA PRO A 146 -10.48 40.15 8.41
C PRO A 146 -9.21 40.94 8.73
N THR A 147 -9.11 42.15 8.17
CA THR A 147 -8.00 43.09 8.35
C THR A 147 -8.52 44.43 8.84
N ASN A 148 -7.64 45.29 9.36
CA ASN A 148 -8.00 46.63 9.81
C ASN A 148 -8.58 47.54 8.69
N LYS A 149 -8.46 47.14 7.42
CA LYS A 149 -8.98 47.87 6.24
C LYS A 149 -10.15 47.16 5.54
N GLY A 150 -10.75 46.14 6.16
CA GLY A 150 -11.83 45.34 5.60
C GLY A 150 -11.45 43.87 5.43
N THR A 151 -12.00 43.21 4.42
CA THR A 151 -11.83 41.76 4.24
C THR A 151 -10.89 41.46 3.08
N GLN A 152 -9.83 40.67 3.32
CA GLN A 152 -8.95 40.18 2.28
C GLN A 152 -9.31 38.73 1.92
N THR A 153 -9.80 38.53 0.70
CA THR A 153 -10.10 37.20 0.16
C THR A 153 -8.96 36.73 -0.73
N THR A 154 -8.36 35.59 -0.39
CA THR A 154 -7.29 34.97 -1.17
C THR A 154 -7.78 33.65 -1.75
N TRP A 155 -7.64 33.48 -3.06
CA TRP A 155 -7.92 32.20 -3.72
C TRP A 155 -6.77 31.23 -3.47
N ILE A 156 -7.10 30.05 -2.96
CA ILE A 156 -6.16 28.95 -2.77
C ILE A 156 -6.37 27.99 -3.93
N ARG A 157 -5.29 27.67 -4.65
CA ARG A 157 -5.28 26.66 -5.70
C ARG A 157 -4.01 25.85 -5.51
N ASN A 158 -4.14 24.54 -5.39
CA ASN A 158 -3.00 23.66 -5.32
C ASN A 158 -3.26 22.43 -6.22
N GLY A 159 -2.19 21.83 -6.69
CA GLY A 159 -2.23 20.64 -7.52
C GLY A 159 -1.02 19.81 -7.20
N GLY A 160 -1.26 18.54 -6.91
CA GLY A 160 -0.22 17.62 -6.53
C GLY A 160 -0.47 16.25 -7.12
N MET A 161 0.45 15.35 -6.85
CA MET A 161 0.43 14.02 -7.42
C MET A 161 1.19 13.06 -6.54
N ASP A 162 0.56 11.93 -6.25
CA ASP A 162 1.20 10.83 -5.54
C ASP A 162 1.48 9.68 -6.51
N VAL A 163 2.68 9.12 -6.40
CA VAL A 163 3.14 8.00 -7.21
C VAL A 163 3.68 6.92 -6.29
N LYS A 164 3.22 5.69 -6.50
CA LYS A 164 3.72 4.51 -5.80
C LYS A 164 4.14 3.46 -6.80
N TYR A 165 5.42 3.12 -6.78
CA TYR A 165 6.03 2.19 -7.72
C TYR A 165 6.70 1.02 -6.99
N GLY A 166 6.17 -0.19 -7.16
CA GLY A 166 6.79 -1.43 -6.70
C GLY A 166 7.87 -1.86 -7.67
N ILE A 167 9.13 -1.58 -7.33
CA ILE A 167 10.31 -1.92 -8.15
C ILE A 167 10.43 -3.43 -8.31
N ASN A 168 10.19 -4.18 -7.23
CA ASN A 168 10.09 -5.63 -7.22
C ASN A 168 9.23 -6.09 -6.03
N GLU A 169 9.21 -7.37 -5.71
CA GLU A 169 8.46 -7.94 -4.58
C GLU A 169 8.87 -7.38 -3.21
N SER A 170 10.13 -6.94 -3.10
CA SER A 170 10.77 -6.52 -1.86
C SER A 170 10.82 -5.02 -1.66
N PHE A 171 10.85 -4.23 -2.75
CA PHE A 171 11.16 -2.81 -2.72
C PHE A 171 10.08 -1.96 -3.38
N THR A 172 9.76 -0.85 -2.72
CA THR A 172 8.78 0.13 -3.16
C THR A 172 9.40 1.54 -3.13
N LEU A 173 9.01 2.36 -4.11
CA LEU A 173 9.29 3.77 -4.19
C LEU A 173 7.97 4.54 -4.07
N ASP A 174 7.82 5.30 -3.00
CA ASP A 174 6.73 6.25 -2.82
C ASP A 174 7.23 7.66 -3.12
N MET A 175 6.49 8.44 -3.90
CA MET A 175 6.81 9.82 -4.23
C MET A 175 5.56 10.68 -4.14
N THR A 176 5.72 11.91 -3.66
CA THR A 176 4.67 12.93 -3.67
C THR A 176 5.22 14.22 -4.25
N LEU A 177 4.48 14.84 -5.16
CA LEU A 177 4.78 16.11 -5.79
C LEU A 177 3.80 17.17 -5.28
N ILE A 178 4.34 18.31 -4.84
CA ILE A 178 3.59 19.43 -4.23
C ILE A 178 2.55 18.93 -3.22
N PRO A 179 3.00 18.24 -2.17
CA PRO A 179 2.09 17.68 -1.18
C PRO A 179 1.26 18.79 -0.51
N ASP A 180 -0.05 18.56 -0.37
CA ASP A 180 -0.95 19.41 0.42
C ASP A 180 -0.99 18.92 1.88
N PHE A 181 0.03 19.27 2.65
CA PHE A 181 0.10 18.94 4.08
C PHE A 181 -0.72 19.89 4.97
N GLY A 182 -1.37 20.89 4.38
CA GLY A 182 -2.12 21.92 5.10
C GLY A 182 -3.52 21.50 5.55
N GLN A 183 -4.05 20.36 5.08
CA GLN A 183 -5.40 19.89 5.41
C GLN A 183 -5.44 18.82 6.50
N VAL A 184 -4.29 18.49 7.08
CA VAL A 184 -4.16 17.44 8.09
C VAL A 184 -4.51 18.04 9.45
N VAL A 185 -5.34 17.32 10.22
CA VAL A 185 -5.88 17.78 11.51
C VAL A 185 -4.78 18.36 12.40
N SER A 186 -4.98 19.60 12.84
CA SER A 186 -4.12 20.30 13.80
C SER A 186 -4.24 19.60 15.16
N ASP A 187 -3.18 18.93 15.60
CA ASP A 187 -3.09 18.45 16.98
C ASP A 187 -2.92 19.61 17.96
N ASN A 188 -3.45 19.44 19.17
CA ASN A 188 -3.31 20.41 20.24
C ASN A 188 -1.83 20.61 20.62
N VAL A 189 -1.34 21.83 20.48
CA VAL A 189 0.00 22.21 20.94
C VAL A 189 0.00 22.22 22.46
N ILE A 190 0.65 21.22 23.09
CA ILE A 190 0.92 21.22 24.53
C ILE A 190 2.30 21.84 24.76
N LEU A 191 2.40 22.80 25.68
CA LEU A 191 3.66 23.47 26.01
C LEU A 191 4.59 22.47 26.73
N ASN A 192 5.69 22.07 26.09
CA ASN A 192 6.71 21.20 26.70
C ASN A 192 7.95 22.01 27.10
N LEU A 193 8.38 21.87 28.35
CA LEU A 193 9.57 22.52 28.91
C LEU A 193 10.76 21.55 29.08
N SER A 194 10.68 20.34 28.51
CA SER A 194 11.73 19.32 28.50
C SER A 194 12.72 19.49 27.34
N PRO A 195 14.02 19.12 27.50
CA PRO A 195 15.03 19.19 26.43
C PRO A 195 14.87 18.13 25.33
N PHE A 196 13.85 17.26 25.42
CA PHE A 196 13.55 16.24 24.42
C PHE A 196 12.40 16.68 23.51
N GLU A 197 12.58 16.51 22.19
CA GLU A 197 11.58 16.82 21.17
C GLU A 197 10.32 15.97 21.37
N GLN A 198 9.15 16.61 21.50
CA GLN A 198 7.87 15.92 21.62
C GLN A 198 7.50 15.32 20.26
N GLN A 199 7.37 13.99 20.20
CA GLN A 199 6.90 13.30 19.00
C GLN A 199 5.37 13.37 18.94
N PHE A 200 4.84 14.12 17.98
CA PHE A 200 3.40 14.12 17.69
C PHE A 200 3.05 13.06 16.64
N GLN A 201 1.81 12.54 16.67
CA GLN A 201 1.35 11.51 15.72
C GLN A 201 1.31 12.04 14.28
N GLU A 202 1.80 11.29 13.30
CA GLU A 202 1.77 11.68 11.90
C GLU A 202 0.45 11.23 11.26
N ASN A 203 -0.26 12.14 10.60
CA ASN A 203 -1.61 11.90 10.06
C ASN A 203 -1.63 11.94 8.52
N ARG A 204 -0.51 12.25 7.88
CA ARG A 204 -0.37 12.29 6.41
C ARG A 204 -0.15 10.88 5.84
N PRO A 205 -1.00 10.38 4.92
CA PRO A 205 -0.90 9.03 4.36
C PRO A 205 0.49 8.64 3.84
N PHE A 206 1.19 9.58 3.19
CA PHE A 206 2.56 9.40 2.69
C PHE A 206 3.59 9.02 3.77
N PHE A 207 3.39 9.52 4.99
CA PHE A 207 4.27 9.30 6.14
C PHE A 207 3.74 8.26 7.14
N THR A 208 2.52 7.76 6.96
CA THR A 208 1.98 6.65 7.78
C THR A 208 2.16 5.30 7.11
N GLU A 209 2.16 5.24 5.77
CA GLU A 209 2.32 3.99 5.04
C GLU A 209 3.80 3.59 4.89
N GLY A 210 4.14 2.30 5.05
CA GLY A 210 5.48 1.78 4.73
C GLY A 210 6.64 2.34 5.58
N THR A 211 6.34 2.87 6.78
CA THR A 211 7.32 3.50 7.68
C THR A 211 7.91 2.58 8.74
N GLU A 212 7.55 1.28 8.72
CA GLU A 212 8.03 0.28 9.68
C GLU A 212 9.56 0.19 9.76
N LEU A 213 10.26 0.40 8.64
CA LEU A 213 11.73 0.40 8.61
C LEU A 213 12.33 1.71 9.14
N PHE A 214 11.61 2.83 9.05
CA PHE A 214 12.07 4.15 9.47
C PHE A 214 11.77 4.44 10.95
N ASN A 215 10.71 3.82 11.49
CA ASN A 215 10.30 4.01 12.89
C ASN A 215 11.11 3.12 13.86
N LYS A 216 11.96 2.21 13.35
CA LYS A 216 12.88 1.45 14.21
C LYS A 216 13.90 2.40 14.84
N ALA A 217 14.02 2.33 16.17
CA ALA A 217 14.90 3.17 16.99
C ALA A 217 14.55 4.68 17.04
N GLY A 218 13.38 5.11 16.57
CA GLY A 218 12.91 6.50 16.71
C GLY A 218 13.74 7.55 15.95
N ILE A 219 14.49 7.12 14.92
CA ILE A 219 15.44 7.97 14.17
C ILE A 219 14.72 8.88 13.15
N PHE A 220 13.51 8.49 12.73
CA PHE A 220 12.72 9.24 11.78
C PHE A 220 11.60 10.04 12.45
N TYR A 221 11.66 11.36 12.35
CA TYR A 221 10.58 12.26 12.77
C TYR A 221 10.07 13.08 11.57
N SER A 222 8.99 12.60 10.96
CA SER A 222 8.43 13.14 9.72
C SER A 222 7.92 14.57 9.84
N ARG A 223 7.61 15.06 11.04
CA ARG A 223 7.11 16.43 11.24
C ARG A 223 8.14 17.53 11.04
N ARG A 224 9.44 17.21 11.02
CA ARG A 224 10.47 18.16 10.53
C ARG A 224 10.24 18.53 9.07
N VAL A 225 9.54 17.67 8.32
CA VAL A 225 9.22 17.87 6.92
C VAL A 225 7.98 18.75 6.79
N GLY A 226 8.19 20.00 6.38
CA GLY A 226 7.15 21.03 6.28
C GLY A 226 6.98 21.86 7.55
N GLU A 227 7.95 21.80 8.47
CA GLU A 227 7.98 22.60 9.69
C GLU A 227 7.99 24.11 9.38
N ARG A 228 7.70 24.90 10.40
CA ARG A 228 7.80 26.36 10.34
C ARG A 228 9.20 26.80 9.89
N PRO A 229 9.30 27.77 8.97
CA PRO A 229 10.59 28.33 8.58
C PRO A 229 11.36 28.85 9.80
N PRO A 230 12.66 28.53 9.97
CA PRO A 230 13.45 28.98 11.12
C PRO A 230 13.43 30.51 11.31
N GLY A 231 13.39 31.27 10.21
CA GLY A 231 13.32 32.73 10.21
C GLY A 231 11.95 33.33 10.55
N TYR A 232 10.91 32.52 10.82
CA TYR A 232 9.55 33.01 11.07
C TYR A 232 9.47 34.00 12.24
N PHE A 233 10.12 33.66 13.37
CA PHE A 233 10.11 34.51 14.56
C PHE A 233 11.00 35.74 14.39
N THR A 234 12.13 35.60 13.71
CA THR A 234 13.04 36.71 13.39
C THR A 234 12.35 37.75 12.53
N ALA A 235 11.61 37.34 11.49
CA ALA A 235 10.81 38.26 10.67
C ALA A 235 9.72 38.99 11.48
N ARG A 236 9.06 38.30 12.42
CA ARG A 236 8.10 38.95 13.33
C ARG A 236 8.77 39.95 14.27
N ALA A 237 9.94 39.62 14.82
CA ALA A 237 10.67 40.50 15.72
C ALA A 237 11.14 41.78 14.99
N ILE A 238 11.71 41.63 13.79
CA ILE A 238 12.14 42.78 12.97
C ILE A 238 10.96 43.70 12.66
N ALA A 239 9.83 43.15 12.20
CA ALA A 239 8.64 43.96 11.90
C ALA A 239 8.02 44.64 13.13
N ALA A 240 8.21 44.09 14.33
CA ALA A 240 7.72 44.70 15.58
C ALA A 240 8.60 45.87 16.07
N ASP A 241 9.91 45.83 15.76
CA ASP A 241 10.91 46.80 16.21
C ASP A 241 11.31 47.82 15.11
N SER A 242 10.64 47.77 13.96
CA SER A 242 10.95 48.61 12.79
C SER A 242 9.71 49.35 12.27
N GLN A 243 9.93 50.30 11.36
CA GLN A 243 8.87 50.90 10.54
C GLN A 243 8.35 49.99 9.40
N TYR A 244 8.88 48.76 9.30
CA TYR A 244 8.49 47.79 8.29
C TYR A 244 7.17 47.09 8.64
N GLN A 245 6.30 46.88 7.66
CA GLN A 245 5.02 46.21 7.87
C GLN A 245 5.10 44.79 7.30
N LEU A 246 5.01 43.78 8.16
CA LEU A 246 5.00 42.39 7.71
C LEU A 246 3.82 42.12 6.75
N VAL A 247 4.10 41.98 5.46
CA VAL A 247 3.11 41.73 4.40
C VAL A 247 2.83 40.24 4.26
N LYS A 248 3.86 39.39 4.37
CA LYS A 248 3.72 37.94 4.25
C LYS A 248 4.75 37.23 5.13
N ASN A 249 4.31 36.27 5.95
CA ASN A 249 5.21 35.43 6.74
C ASN A 249 4.63 34.01 6.85
N PRO A 250 4.99 33.10 5.95
CA PRO A 250 4.44 31.74 5.93
C PRO A 250 4.86 30.96 7.19
N SER A 251 3.88 30.32 7.84
CA SER A 251 4.07 29.56 9.08
C SER A 251 4.47 28.09 8.87
N THR A 252 4.49 27.63 7.62
CA THR A 252 4.88 26.29 7.17
C THR A 252 5.72 26.38 5.90
N GLN A 253 6.61 25.42 5.68
CA GLN A 253 7.36 25.31 4.43
C GLN A 253 6.63 24.42 3.44
N GLN A 254 6.37 24.94 2.24
CA GLN A 254 5.88 24.12 1.14
C GLN A 254 7.00 23.19 0.67
N LEU A 255 6.64 21.96 0.28
CA LEU A 255 7.55 21.05 -0.39
C LEU A 255 7.34 21.09 -1.90
N TYR A 256 8.43 20.99 -2.65
CA TYR A 256 8.38 20.60 -4.06
C TYR A 256 8.04 19.12 -4.17
N ASN A 257 8.73 18.28 -3.42
CA ASN A 257 8.46 16.85 -3.39
C ASN A 257 8.96 16.19 -2.10
N ALA A 258 8.51 14.96 -1.89
CA ALA A 258 9.18 14.00 -1.03
C ALA A 258 9.21 12.63 -1.70
N SER A 259 10.27 11.87 -1.42
CA SER A 259 10.46 10.51 -1.94
C SER A 259 10.95 9.58 -0.84
N LYS A 260 10.48 8.35 -0.89
CA LYS A 260 10.79 7.31 0.07
C LYS A 260 11.02 6.01 -0.69
N PHE A 261 12.20 5.44 -0.53
CA PHE A 261 12.53 4.11 -1.01
C PHE A 261 12.63 3.18 0.18
N SER A 262 11.89 2.07 0.18
CA SER A 262 11.94 1.12 1.27
C SER A 262 11.70 -0.31 0.83
N GLY A 263 12.29 -1.24 1.57
CA GLY A 263 12.12 -2.65 1.31
C GLY A 263 13.07 -3.54 2.08
N ARG A 264 12.93 -4.84 1.89
CA ARG A 264 13.73 -5.86 2.57
C ARG A 264 14.22 -6.89 1.59
N ASN A 265 15.51 -7.18 1.59
CA ASN A 265 16.07 -8.22 0.73
C ASN A 265 15.76 -9.63 1.26
N LYS A 266 16.10 -10.67 0.46
CA LYS A 266 15.92 -12.08 0.82
C LYS A 266 16.68 -12.51 2.09
N GLY A 267 17.76 -11.80 2.44
CA GLY A 267 18.54 -12.01 3.67
C GLY A 267 17.98 -11.27 4.89
N ASN A 268 16.73 -10.77 4.81
CA ASN A 268 16.06 -10.03 5.89
C ASN A 268 16.74 -8.68 6.24
N LEU A 269 17.63 -8.14 5.40
CA LEU A 269 18.16 -6.79 5.57
C LEU A 269 17.15 -5.77 5.04
N GLY A 270 16.70 -4.87 5.91
CA GLY A 270 15.82 -3.76 5.56
C GLY A 270 16.62 -2.52 5.16
N ILE A 271 16.27 -1.90 4.05
CA ILE A 271 16.85 -0.64 3.58
C ILE A 271 15.72 0.38 3.47
N GLY A 272 15.94 1.59 4.00
CA GLY A 272 15.04 2.72 3.90
C GLY A 272 15.81 3.99 3.61
N VAL A 273 15.44 4.71 2.56
CA VAL A 273 15.98 6.03 2.21
C VAL A 273 14.83 7.01 2.07
N PHE A 274 14.96 8.18 2.68
CA PHE A 274 13.97 9.24 2.61
C PHE A 274 14.62 10.55 2.18
N ASN A 275 13.97 11.28 1.28
CA ASN A 275 14.38 12.59 0.84
C ASN A 275 13.17 13.53 0.70
N ALA A 276 13.36 14.79 1.04
CA ALA A 276 12.36 15.84 0.86
C ALA A 276 13.04 17.12 0.39
N VAL A 277 12.43 17.79 -0.59
CA VAL A 277 12.93 19.06 -1.11
C VAL A 277 11.89 20.14 -0.82
N THR A 278 12.30 21.14 -0.04
CA THR A 278 11.46 22.28 0.34
C THR A 278 11.57 23.40 -0.68
N ALA A 279 10.48 24.15 -0.86
CA ALA A 279 10.45 25.35 -1.67
C ALA A 279 11.10 26.52 -0.91
N PRO A 280 11.84 27.42 -1.60
CA PRO A 280 12.32 28.66 -1.00
C PRO A 280 11.16 29.42 -0.38
N THR A 281 11.30 29.77 0.89
CA THR A 281 10.23 30.36 1.68
C THR A 281 10.69 31.73 2.17
N TYR A 282 9.95 32.77 1.78
CA TYR A 282 10.32 34.17 2.02
C TYR A 282 9.30 34.86 2.92
N ALA A 283 9.79 35.64 3.88
CA ALA A 283 9.01 36.67 4.53
C ALA A 283 9.11 37.97 3.71
N ILE A 284 8.01 38.70 3.60
CA ILE A 284 7.92 39.99 2.90
C ILE A 284 7.53 41.04 3.94
N MET A 285 8.30 42.11 4.01
CA MET A 285 8.22 43.22 4.97
C MET A 285 7.96 44.55 4.24
#